data_AF-A0A0G1XS65-F1
#
_entry.id   AF-A0A0G1XS65-F1
#
_cell.length_a   1.000
_cell.length_b   1.000
_cell.length_c   1.000
_cell.angle_alpha   90.00
_cell.angle_beta   90.00
_cell.angle_gamma   90.00
#
_symmetry.space_group_name_H-M   'P 1'
#
loop_
_entity.id
_entity.type
_entity.pdbx_description
1 polymer ?
#
loop_
_entity_poly.entity_id
_entity_poly.type
_entity_poly.pdbx_seq_one_letter_code
_entity_poly.pdbx_strand_id
1 'polypeptide(L)'
;MKHAVLFRAGPALIRLAGRSVPITVALKVRRVLRLVMPELEALDAARQELLTRHAIQRDGAPAMMQGANGEMHYRLADPAAFGREWAALLEDEVVLELPSIPLTLFGEMEIATADLDALLDAGCVSGDGGDA
;
A
#
# COMPACT_ATOMS: atom_id res chain seq x y z
N MET A 1 13.40 0.47 -0.10
CA MET A 1 12.21 0.36 0.77
C MET A 1 11.53 -0.96 0.46
N LYS A 2 10.98 -1.71 1.43
CA LYS A 2 10.28 -2.98 1.12
C LYS A 2 8.90 -2.73 0.51
N HIS A 3 8.43 -3.61 -0.37
CA HIS A 3 7.05 -3.59 -0.86
C HIS A 3 6.02 -3.62 0.28
N ALA A 4 6.30 -4.38 1.37
CA ALA A 4 5.48 -4.37 2.58
C ALA A 4 5.28 -2.98 3.20
N VAL A 5 6.31 -2.13 3.16
CA VAL A 5 6.23 -0.76 3.68
C VAL A 5 5.37 0.09 2.76
N LEU A 6 5.60 -0.01 1.44
CA LEU A 6 4.85 0.74 0.45
C LEU A 6 3.36 0.39 0.47
N PHE A 7 3.04 -0.90 0.58
CA PHE A 7 1.66 -1.41 0.61
C PHE A 7 0.87 -0.92 1.84
N ARG A 8 1.55 -0.71 2.98
CA ARG A 8 0.94 -0.09 4.17
C ARG A 8 0.75 1.42 4.00
N ALA A 9 1.74 2.09 3.41
CA ALA A 9 1.70 3.55 3.21
C ALA A 9 0.73 4.00 2.12
N GLY A 10 0.50 3.19 1.08
CA GLY A 10 -0.40 3.49 -0.04
C GLY A 10 -1.81 3.91 0.38
N PRO A 11 -2.54 3.10 1.15
CA PRO A 11 -3.86 3.46 1.66
C PRO A 11 -3.86 4.74 2.52
N ALA A 12 -2.81 4.97 3.31
CA ALA A 12 -2.67 6.20 4.09
C ALA A 12 -2.51 7.43 3.17
N LEU A 13 -1.70 7.33 2.10
CA LEU A 13 -1.57 8.39 1.09
C LEU A 13 -2.89 8.66 0.36
N ILE A 14 -3.64 7.62 -0.01
CA ILE A 14 -4.94 7.75 -0.68
C ILE A 14 -5.95 8.44 0.24
N ARG A 15 -6.04 8.00 1.51
CA ARG A 15 -6.89 8.66 2.51
C ARG A 15 -6.51 10.12 2.70
N LEU A 16 -5.22 10.41 2.81
CA LEU A 16 -4.72 11.77 2.98
C LEU A 16 -5.06 12.65 1.76
N ALA A 17 -4.92 12.14 0.54
CA ALA A 17 -5.28 12.84 -0.68
C ALA A 17 -6.79 13.11 -0.82
N GLY A 18 -7.62 12.27 -0.19
CA GLY A 18 -9.07 12.47 -0.13
C GLY A 18 -9.53 13.51 0.89
N ARG A 19 -8.62 14.09 1.68
CA ARG A 19 -8.93 15.09 2.72
C ARG A 19 -8.70 16.51 2.23
N SER A 20 -9.37 17.46 2.89
CA SER A 20 -9.02 18.88 2.76
C SER A 20 -7.68 19.13 3.44
N VAL A 21 -6.66 19.50 2.66
CA VAL A 21 -5.30 19.77 3.13
C VAL A 21 -4.81 21.11 2.56
N PRO A 22 -3.81 21.76 3.17
CA PRO A 22 -3.18 22.95 2.59
C PRO A 22 -2.65 22.67 1.18
N ILE A 23 -2.75 23.63 0.26
CA ILE A 23 -2.39 23.44 -1.16
C ILE A 23 -0.98 22.90 -1.35
N THR A 24 -0.02 23.37 -0.54
CA THR A 24 1.37 22.89 -0.56
C THR A 24 1.47 21.41 -0.21
N VAL A 25 0.70 20.94 0.78
CA VAL A 25 0.61 19.53 1.16
C VAL A 25 -0.04 18.73 0.04
N ALA A 26 -1.16 19.21 -0.53
CA ALA A 26 -1.86 18.55 -1.62
C ALA A 26 -0.94 18.28 -2.83
N LEU A 27 -0.13 19.27 -3.22
CA LEU A 27 0.80 19.15 -4.33
C LEU A 27 1.90 18.12 -4.05
N LYS A 28 2.44 18.10 -2.83
CA LYS A 28 3.46 17.13 -2.41
C LYS A 28 2.89 15.71 -2.33
N VAL A 29 1.73 15.53 -1.70
CA VAL A 29 1.02 14.23 -1.62
C VAL A 29 0.73 13.71 -3.02
N ARG A 30 0.24 14.56 -3.94
CA ARG A 30 -0.01 14.17 -5.32
C ARG A 30 1.26 13.76 -6.06
N ARG A 31 2.40 14.40 -5.77
CA ARG A 31 3.71 14.01 -6.34
C ARG A 31 4.15 12.65 -5.82
N VAL A 32 4.04 12.40 -4.51
CA VAL A 32 4.35 11.09 -3.90
C VAL A 32 3.45 10.01 -4.50
N LEU A 33 2.14 10.24 -4.56
CA LEU A 33 1.18 9.27 -5.14
C LEU A 33 1.51 8.88 -6.58
N ARG A 34 1.94 9.83 -7.43
CA ARG A 34 2.34 9.50 -8.81
C ARG A 34 3.52 8.53 -8.90
N LEU A 35 4.40 8.53 -7.90
CA LEU A 35 5.56 7.63 -7.83
C LEU A 35 5.19 6.29 -7.19
N VAL A 36 4.30 6.31 -6.20
CA VAL A 36 3.90 5.13 -5.43
C VAL A 36 2.86 4.28 -6.15
N MET A 37 1.89 4.90 -6.84
CA MET A 37 0.76 4.18 -7.44
C MET A 37 1.16 3.10 -8.45
N PRO A 38 2.10 3.33 -9.39
CA PRO A 38 2.50 2.29 -10.34
C PRO A 38 3.05 1.03 -9.65
N GLU A 39 3.81 1.20 -8.57
CA GLU A 39 4.37 0.09 -7.80
C GLU A 39 3.28 -0.66 -7.02
N LEU A 40 2.30 0.06 -6.48
CA LEU A 40 1.14 -0.57 -5.83
C LEU A 40 0.27 -1.36 -6.82
N GLU A 41 0.05 -0.82 -8.02
CA GLU A 41 -0.70 -1.48 -9.09
C GLU A 41 0.04 -2.72 -9.60
N ALA A 42 1.35 -2.64 -9.79
CA ALA A 42 2.19 -3.79 -10.16
C ALA A 42 2.14 -4.88 -9.08
N LEU A 43 2.22 -4.49 -7.82
CA LEU A 43 2.16 -5.39 -6.68
C LEU A 43 0.79 -6.08 -6.55
N ASP A 44 -0.31 -5.35 -6.75
CA ASP A 44 -1.66 -5.92 -6.73
C ASP A 44 -1.90 -6.85 -7.93
N ALA A 45 -1.36 -6.51 -9.11
CA ALA A 45 -1.38 -7.42 -10.26
C ALA A 45 -0.63 -8.72 -9.97
N ALA A 46 0.56 -8.65 -9.34
CA ALA A 46 1.31 -9.83 -8.94
C ALA A 46 0.56 -10.67 -7.89
N ARG A 47 -0.09 -10.02 -6.92
CA ARG A 47 -0.98 -10.69 -5.96
C ARG A 47 -2.12 -11.42 -6.66
N GLN A 48 -2.74 -10.80 -7.65
CA GLN A 48 -3.85 -11.38 -8.41
C GLN A 48 -3.41 -12.59 -9.26
N GLU A 49 -2.20 -12.52 -9.82
CA GLU A 49 -1.59 -13.66 -10.52
C GLU A 49 -1.34 -14.83 -9.55
N LEU A 50 -0.75 -14.56 -8.38
CA LEU A 50 -0.53 -15.57 -7.34
C LEU A 50 -1.85 -16.20 -6.89
N LEU A 51 -2.89 -15.39 -6.62
CA LEU A 51 -4.22 -15.89 -6.25
C LEU A 51 -4.78 -16.82 -7.33
N THR A 52 -4.65 -16.44 -8.60
CA THR A 52 -5.12 -17.25 -9.74
C THR A 52 -4.36 -18.57 -9.85
N ARG A 53 -3.02 -18.53 -9.69
CA ARG A 53 -2.13 -19.70 -9.75
C ARG A 53 -2.41 -20.71 -8.64
N HIS A 54 -2.67 -20.21 -7.42
CA HIS A 54 -2.93 -21.06 -6.25
C HIS A 54 -4.40 -21.42 -6.05
N ALA A 55 -5.31 -20.86 -6.84
CA ALA A 55 -6.72 -21.20 -6.79
C ALA A 55 -6.99 -22.62 -7.31
N ILE A 56 -7.94 -23.31 -6.67
CA ILE A 56 -8.52 -24.54 -7.21
C ILE A 56 -9.13 -24.23 -8.57
N GLN A 57 -8.79 -25.00 -9.59
CA GLN A 57 -9.38 -24.84 -10.92
C GLN A 57 -10.68 -25.65 -11.00
N ARG A 58 -11.76 -25.05 -11.51
CA ARG A 58 -13.04 -25.69 -11.78
C ARG A 58 -13.55 -25.23 -13.14
N ASP A 59 -13.85 -26.18 -14.01
CA ASP A 59 -14.35 -25.91 -15.36
C ASP A 59 -13.47 -24.94 -16.17
N GLY A 60 -12.15 -25.00 -15.95
CA GLY A 60 -11.17 -24.15 -16.64
C GLY A 60 -11.03 -22.72 -16.08
N ALA A 61 -11.66 -22.41 -14.95
CA ALA A 61 -11.54 -21.13 -14.27
C ALA A 61 -11.18 -21.29 -12.77
N PRO A 62 -10.60 -20.26 -12.14
CA PRO A 62 -10.40 -20.25 -10.70
C PRO A 62 -11.72 -20.36 -9.94
N ALA A 63 -11.81 -21.32 -9.02
CA ALA A 63 -12.95 -21.47 -8.15
C ALA A 63 -13.00 -20.30 -7.16
N MET A 64 -14.15 -19.64 -7.10
CA MET A 64 -14.43 -18.58 -6.14
C MET A 64 -15.51 -19.03 -5.13
N MET A 65 -15.47 -18.46 -3.93
CA MET A 65 -16.47 -18.64 -2.89
C MET A 65 -16.96 -17.29 -2.38
N GLN A 66 -18.22 -17.23 -1.98
CA GLN A 66 -18.77 -16.02 -1.37
C GLN A 66 -18.40 -15.95 0.12
N GLY A 67 -17.84 -14.83 0.55
CA GLY A 67 -17.54 -14.50 1.93
C GLY A 67 -18.77 -14.06 2.71
N ALA A 68 -18.62 -13.91 4.03
CA ALA A 68 -19.71 -13.57 4.94
C ALA A 68 -20.36 -12.19 4.67
N ASN A 69 -19.62 -11.28 4.02
CA ASN A 69 -20.06 -9.95 3.60
C ASN A 69 -20.58 -9.92 2.15
N GLY A 70 -20.67 -11.06 1.48
CA GLY A 70 -21.10 -11.16 0.08
C GLY A 70 -19.98 -10.98 -0.95
N GLU A 71 -18.73 -10.73 -0.53
CA GLU A 71 -17.58 -10.58 -1.43
C GLU A 71 -17.14 -11.93 -2.02
N MET A 72 -16.63 -11.94 -3.25
CA MET A 72 -16.11 -13.15 -3.88
C MET A 72 -14.61 -13.31 -3.55
N HIS A 73 -14.22 -14.48 -3.05
CA HIS A 73 -12.84 -14.83 -2.72
C HIS A 73 -12.37 -16.04 -3.52
N TYR A 74 -11.10 -16.06 -3.88
CA TYR A 74 -10.47 -17.26 -4.43
C TYR A 74 -10.47 -18.40 -3.42
N ARG A 75 -10.87 -19.60 -3.86
CA ARG A 75 -10.69 -20.81 -3.09
C ARG A 75 -9.32 -21.39 -3.41
N LEU A 76 -8.37 -21.18 -2.51
CA LEU A 76 -6.99 -21.64 -2.68
C LEU A 76 -6.86 -23.15 -2.44
N ALA A 77 -6.08 -23.83 -3.28
CA ALA A 77 -5.75 -25.24 -3.14
C ALA A 77 -4.74 -25.46 -2.00
N ASP A 78 -3.77 -24.56 -1.88
CA ASP A 78 -2.80 -24.50 -0.79
C ASP A 78 -2.64 -23.03 -0.31
N PRO A 79 -3.38 -22.62 0.72
CA PRO A 79 -3.26 -21.28 1.30
C PRO A 79 -1.87 -20.99 1.88
N ALA A 80 -1.15 -22.02 2.36
CA ALA A 80 0.17 -21.85 2.97
C ALA A 80 1.25 -21.60 1.91
N ALA A 81 1.16 -22.25 0.75
CA ALA A 81 2.03 -21.96 -0.39
C ALA A 81 1.85 -20.52 -0.89
N PHE A 82 0.59 -20.09 -1.08
CA PHE A 82 0.28 -18.70 -1.40
C PHE A 82 0.89 -17.74 -0.38
N GLY A 83 0.71 -18.01 0.92
CA GLY A 83 1.22 -17.15 1.99
C GLY A 83 2.75 -16.98 1.96
N ARG A 84 3.49 -18.03 1.61
CA ARG A 84 4.96 -17.96 1.47
C ARG A 84 5.39 -17.17 0.25
N GLU A 85 4.81 -17.43 -0.92
CA GLU A 85 5.15 -16.68 -2.15
C GLU A 85 4.78 -15.21 -2.03
N TRP A 86 3.64 -14.91 -1.42
CA TRP A 86 3.24 -13.54 -1.14
C TRP A 86 4.16 -12.83 -0.14
N ALA A 87 4.55 -13.51 0.94
CA ALA A 87 5.49 -12.95 1.92
C ALA A 87 6.86 -12.66 1.29
N ALA A 88 7.37 -13.56 0.45
CA ALA A 88 8.63 -13.35 -0.27
C ALA A 88 8.57 -12.10 -1.17
N LEU A 89 7.47 -11.94 -1.93
CA LEU A 89 7.29 -10.78 -2.80
C LEU A 89 7.20 -9.47 -1.98
N LEU A 90 6.56 -9.50 -0.81
CA LEU A 90 6.50 -8.34 0.09
C LEU A 90 7.85 -7.97 0.71
N GLU A 91 8.79 -8.91 0.81
CA GLU A 91 10.15 -8.68 1.29
C GLU A 91 11.06 -8.02 0.25
N ASP A 92 10.71 -8.11 -1.04
CA ASP A 92 11.46 -7.48 -2.12
C ASP A 92 11.55 -5.97 -1.94
N GLU A 93 12.70 -5.42 -2.31
CA GLU A 93 12.97 -4.00 -2.23
C GLU A 93 12.55 -3.28 -3.50
N VAL A 94 11.90 -2.14 -3.30
CA VAL A 94 11.65 -1.12 -4.32
C VAL A 94 12.49 0.10 -4.02
N VAL A 95 13.12 0.65 -5.06
CA VAL A 95 13.92 1.87 -4.99
C VAL A 95 13.10 3.01 -5.58
N LEU A 96 12.57 3.86 -4.71
CA LEU A 96 11.83 5.07 -5.08
C LEU A 96 12.49 6.29 -4.44
N GLU A 97 12.76 7.30 -5.26
CA GLU A 97 13.15 8.62 -4.76
C GLU A 97 11.89 9.42 -4.40
N LEU A 98 11.39 9.22 -3.18
CA LEU A 98 10.20 9.90 -2.70
C LEU A 98 10.53 11.28 -2.12
N PRO A 99 9.81 12.35 -2.51
CA PRO A 99 9.91 13.62 -1.82
C PRO A 99 9.27 13.50 -0.43
N SER A 100 10.02 13.84 0.62
CA SER A 100 9.48 13.87 1.98
C SER A 100 8.60 15.11 2.22
N ILE A 101 7.54 14.94 3.00
CA ILE A 101 6.60 15.99 3.41
C ILE A 101 6.82 16.29 4.90
N PRO A 102 7.32 17.48 5.28
CA PRO A 102 7.49 17.84 6.68
C PRO A 102 6.17 17.86 7.45
N LEU A 103 6.17 17.31 8.66
CA LEU A 103 4.99 17.29 9.54
C LEU A 103 4.47 18.68 9.88
N THR A 104 5.35 19.67 10.00
CA THR A 104 4.97 21.09 10.17
C THR A 104 3.99 21.61 9.12
N LEU A 105 4.03 21.09 7.88
CA LEU A 105 3.13 21.54 6.82
C LEU A 105 1.68 21.10 7.03
N PHE A 106 1.44 20.11 7.89
CA PHE A 106 0.11 19.61 8.20
C PHE A 106 -0.59 20.46 9.26
N GLY A 107 0.14 21.29 10.02
CA GLY A 107 -0.44 22.17 11.04
C GLY A 107 -1.22 21.38 12.10
N GLU A 108 -2.45 21.81 12.40
CA GLU A 108 -3.34 21.18 13.39
C GLU A 108 -4.18 20.02 12.83
N MET A 109 -3.83 19.51 11.64
CA MET A 109 -4.55 18.39 11.04
C MET A 109 -4.43 17.12 11.88
N GLU A 110 -5.57 16.56 12.28
CA GLU A 110 -5.62 15.26 12.92
C GLU A 110 -5.36 14.15 11.89
N ILE A 111 -4.25 13.42 11.99
CA ILE A 111 -3.95 12.24 11.17
C ILE A 111 -4.03 11.03 12.09
N ALA A 112 -4.71 9.96 11.66
CA ALA A 112 -4.77 8.73 12.42
C ALA A 112 -3.35 8.20 12.67
N THR A 113 -3.03 7.82 13.91
CA THR A 113 -1.67 7.37 14.29
C THR A 113 -1.14 6.27 13.37
N ALA A 114 -1.98 5.28 13.05
CA ALA A 114 -1.60 4.20 12.14
C ALA A 114 -1.25 4.68 10.71
N ASP A 115 -1.91 5.73 10.24
CA ASP A 115 -1.60 6.33 8.92
C ASP A 115 -0.28 7.10 8.99
N LEU A 116 -0.07 7.85 10.06
CA LEU A 116 1.17 8.59 10.28
C LEU A 116 2.38 7.65 10.38
N ASP A 117 2.28 6.58 11.18
CA ASP A 117 3.34 5.58 11.33
C ASP A 117 3.69 4.94 9.98
N ALA A 118 2.67 4.57 9.18
CA ALA A 118 2.90 4.00 7.86
C ALA A 118 3.59 4.98 6.90
N LEU A 119 3.26 6.28 6.97
CA LEU A 119 3.88 7.32 6.14
C LEU A 119 5.32 7.63 6.58
N LEU A 120 5.62 7.58 7.88
CA LEU A 120 6.96 7.73 8.44
C LEU A 120 7.85 6.54 8.07
N ASP A 121 7.36 5.31 8.23
CA ASP A 121 8.06 4.08 7.84
C ASP A 121 8.47 4.11 6.35
N ALA A 122 7.61 4.67 5.50
CA ALA A 122 7.85 4.80 4.07
C ALA A 122 8.72 6.00 3.68
N GLY A 123 9.08 6.88 4.62
CA GLY A 123 9.81 8.12 4.36
C GLY A 123 9.01 9.17 3.58
N CYS A 124 7.71 8.95 3.37
CA CYS A 124 6.80 9.90 2.71
C CYS A 124 6.65 11.19 3.52
N VAL A 125 6.81 11.07 4.85
CA VAL A 125 6.71 12.17 5.80
C VAL A 125 7.99 12.20 6.64
N SER A 126 8.41 13.38 7.06
CA SER A 126 9.51 13.57 8.00
C SER A 126 8.98 14.23 9.26
N GLY A 127 9.35 13.69 10.42
CA GLY A 127 9.32 14.45 11.66
C GLY A 127 10.18 15.69 11.48
N ASP A 128 9.80 16.82 12.08
CA ASP A 128 10.60 18.03 11.97
C ASP A 128 12.05 17.69 12.36
N GLY A 129 12.96 17.88 11.40
CA GLY A 129 14.38 17.93 11.67
C GLY A 129 14.65 19.15 12.53
N GLY A 130 14.45 19.01 13.84
CA GLY A 130 15.16 19.80 14.83
C GLY A 130 16.59 19.31 14.90
N ASP A 131 17.38 19.56 13.85
CA ASP A 131 18.83 19.61 14.00
C ASP A 131 19.11 20.91 14.76
N ALA A 132 19.26 20.76 16.07
CA ALA A 132 19.97 21.68 16.94
C ALA A 132 21.48 21.46 16.81
#